data_AF-A0ABD1HZZ4-F1
#
_entry.id   AF-A0ABD1HZZ4-F1
#
_cell.length_a   1.000
_cell.length_b   1.000
_cell.length_c   1.000
_cell.angle_alpha   90.00
_cell.angle_beta   90.00
_cell.angle_gamma   90.00
#
_symmetry.space_group_name_H-M   'P 1'
#
loop_
_entity.id
_entity.type
_entity.pdbx_description
1 polymer ?
#
loop_
_entity_poly.entity_id
_entity_poly.type
_entity_poly.pdbx_seq_one_letter_code
_entity_poly.pdbx_strand_id
1 'polypeptide(L)'
;MLRLVSTSAVASRLFSTVAGRSKLIGAINSEIKAIELDIMKRRSVPGDLPFAIEDGDKYCHVMLTRELGPEKIEVTVNPAHDDGDGDPPCVRINVSISKEGKGTLDVGADVSGDEILVDRIAFCEPNSFIPSLRLRLEGELQEAMSDFVKVRGIEISSVGFLYNYMLEKRKRWPTIWVAPTKPGTGDLKNLHGFVEKW
;
A
#
# COMPACT_ATOMS: atom_id res chain seq x y z
N MET A 1 -37.34 66.72 31.30
CA MET A 1 -36.05 66.80 30.58
C MET A 1 -35.62 65.40 30.19
N LEU A 2 -35.60 65.11 28.88
CA LEU A 2 -34.99 63.91 28.30
C LEU A 2 -33.48 64.11 28.17
N ARG A 3 -32.69 63.07 28.44
CA ARG A 3 -31.40 62.85 27.78
C ARG A 3 -31.16 61.37 27.53
N LEU A 4 -31.18 61.02 26.24
CA LEU A 4 -30.69 59.78 25.64
C LEU A 4 -29.16 59.72 25.77
N VAL A 5 -28.61 58.55 26.11
CA VAL A 5 -27.24 58.14 25.73
C VAL A 5 -27.34 56.65 25.37
N SER A 6 -27.56 56.37 24.08
CA SER A 6 -26.58 55.92 23.09
C SER A 6 -26.18 54.45 23.24
N THR A 7 -26.65 53.68 22.27
CA THR A 7 -26.32 52.29 21.98
C THR A 7 -24.87 52.11 21.54
N SER A 8 -24.46 50.84 21.52
CA SER A 8 -23.44 50.23 20.65
C SER A 8 -22.07 49.93 21.29
N ALA A 9 -21.89 48.67 21.65
CA ALA A 9 -20.70 47.89 21.27
C ALA A 9 -21.00 46.38 21.40
N VAL A 10 -21.87 45.83 20.55
CA VAL A 10 -21.79 44.40 20.21
C VAL A 10 -20.97 44.32 18.94
N ALA A 11 -19.66 44.46 19.09
CA ALA A 11 -18.71 44.22 18.01
C ALA A 11 -17.71 43.18 18.48
N SER A 12 -17.51 42.20 17.60
CA SER A 12 -16.31 41.36 17.54
C SER A 12 -16.29 40.11 18.43
N ARG A 13 -17.17 39.15 18.13
CA ARG A 13 -16.85 37.71 18.28
C ARG A 13 -16.95 36.90 16.98
N LEU A 14 -17.22 37.55 15.85
CA LEU A 14 -17.35 36.88 14.55
C LEU A 14 -16.04 36.82 13.74
N PHE A 15 -14.98 37.49 14.18
CA PHE A 15 -13.71 37.55 13.44
C PHE A 15 -12.74 36.40 13.77
N SER A 16 -12.86 35.72 14.91
CA SER A 16 -11.94 34.62 15.26
C SER A 16 -12.32 33.28 14.61
N THR A 17 -13.60 33.06 14.31
CA THR A 17 -14.10 31.82 13.69
C THR A 17 -13.81 31.78 12.19
N VAL A 18 -14.00 32.89 11.47
CA VAL A 18 -13.73 32.99 10.02
C VAL A 18 -12.23 32.95 9.72
N ALA A 19 -11.41 33.64 10.54
CA ALA A 19 -9.94 33.59 10.42
C ALA A 19 -9.38 32.20 10.77
N GLY A 20 -9.93 31.54 11.79
CA GLY A 20 -9.57 30.15 12.13
C GLY A 20 -9.95 29.16 11.03
N ARG A 21 -11.13 29.30 10.44
CA ARG A 21 -11.63 28.45 9.35
C ARG A 21 -10.81 28.59 8.08
N SER A 22 -10.55 29.82 7.62
CA SER A 22 -9.71 30.06 6.44
C SER A 22 -8.28 29.52 6.61
N LYS A 23 -7.71 29.64 7.82
CA LYS A 23 -6.41 29.04 8.15
C LYS A 23 -6.45 27.51 8.09
N LEU A 24 -7.50 26.87 8.61
CA LEU A 24 -7.67 25.42 8.56
C LEU A 24 -7.87 24.91 7.11
N ILE A 25 -8.72 25.58 6.32
CA ILE A 25 -8.92 25.26 4.89
C ILE A 25 -7.61 25.42 4.12
N GLY A 26 -6.86 26.49 4.38
CA GLY A 26 -5.54 26.71 3.78
C GLY A 26 -4.55 25.59 4.12
N ALA A 27 -4.51 25.16 5.37
CA ALA A 27 -3.66 24.05 5.81
C ALA A 27 -4.05 22.73 5.15
N ILE A 28 -5.34 22.38 5.11
CA ILE A 28 -5.83 21.14 4.47
C ILE A 28 -5.54 21.16 2.96
N ASN A 29 -5.74 22.29 2.28
CA ASN A 29 -5.42 22.42 0.85
C ASN A 29 -3.93 22.31 0.56
N SER A 30 -3.10 22.89 1.43
CA SER A 30 -1.65 22.74 1.32
C SER A 30 -1.24 21.28 1.45
N GLU A 31 -1.83 20.56 2.40
CA GLU A 31 -1.56 19.13 2.63
C GLU A 31 -2.00 18.27 1.45
N ILE A 32 -3.21 18.51 0.91
CA ILE A 32 -3.71 17.82 -0.29
C ILE A 32 -2.75 18.04 -1.47
N LYS A 33 -2.34 19.28 -1.73
CA LYS A 33 -1.41 19.61 -2.83
C LYS A 33 -0.03 18.98 -2.64
N ALA A 34 0.48 18.96 -1.41
CA ALA A 34 1.76 18.33 -1.11
C ALA A 34 1.72 16.82 -1.43
N ILE A 35 0.63 16.14 -1.03
CA ILE A 35 0.45 14.72 -1.32
C ILE A 35 0.26 14.48 -2.83
N GLU A 36 -0.52 15.32 -3.53
CA GLU A 36 -0.70 15.21 -4.99
C GLU A 36 0.61 15.37 -5.76
N LEU A 37 1.46 16.34 -5.37
CA LEU A 37 2.79 16.53 -5.94
C LEU A 37 3.73 15.35 -5.65
N ASP A 38 3.62 14.73 -4.48
CA ASP A 38 4.40 13.54 -4.11
C ASP A 38 3.96 12.29 -4.90
N ILE A 39 2.65 12.11 -5.11
CA ILE A 39 2.10 11.04 -5.95
C ILE A 39 2.65 11.11 -7.39
N MET A 40 2.80 12.32 -7.94
CA MET A 40 3.34 12.52 -9.29
C MET A 40 4.82 12.11 -9.42
N LYS A 41 5.58 12.05 -8.32
CA LYS A 41 6.98 11.60 -8.30
C LYS A 41 7.08 10.07 -8.27
N ARG A 42 6.46 9.37 -9.23
CA ARG A 42 6.62 7.91 -9.34
C ARG A 42 8.10 7.58 -9.56
N ARG A 43 8.70 6.74 -8.70
CA ARG A 43 10.02 6.17 -8.97
C ARG A 43 9.91 5.35 -10.26
N SER A 44 10.92 5.47 -11.12
CA SER A 44 11.06 4.62 -12.29
C SER A 44 11.24 3.17 -11.85
N VAL A 45 10.51 2.26 -12.48
CA VAL A 45 10.73 0.82 -12.32
C VAL A 45 12.14 0.49 -12.86
N PRO A 46 12.96 -0.30 -12.14
CA PRO A 46 14.24 -0.78 -12.66
C PRO A 46 14.04 -1.49 -14.00
N GLY A 47 14.84 -1.13 -15.00
CA GLY A 47 14.69 -1.66 -16.37
C GLY A 47 15.06 -3.14 -16.52
N ASP A 48 15.75 -3.69 -15.53
CA ASP A 48 16.18 -5.08 -15.42
C ASP A 48 15.21 -5.95 -14.61
N LEU A 49 14.13 -5.38 -14.05
CA LEU A 49 13.12 -6.16 -13.34
C LEU A 49 12.42 -7.11 -14.32
N PRO A 50 12.46 -8.43 -14.10
CA PRO A 50 11.95 -9.40 -15.08
C PRO A 50 10.42 -9.57 -15.03
N PHE A 51 9.72 -8.70 -14.30
CA PHE A 51 8.27 -8.77 -14.10
C PHE A 51 7.57 -7.55 -14.69
N ALA A 52 6.38 -7.78 -15.24
CA ALA A 52 5.41 -6.71 -15.44
C ALA A 52 4.79 -6.33 -14.08
N ILE A 53 4.68 -5.03 -13.81
CA ILE A 53 4.06 -4.52 -12.59
C ILE A 53 2.62 -4.09 -12.88
N GLU A 54 1.68 -4.68 -12.17
CA GLU A 54 0.28 -4.27 -12.12
C GLU A 54 0.00 -3.61 -10.77
N ASP A 55 -0.05 -2.27 -10.78
CA ASP A 55 -0.32 -1.45 -9.61
C ASP A 55 -1.65 -0.72 -9.78
N GLY A 56 -2.71 -1.28 -9.18
CA GLY A 56 -4.02 -0.66 -9.10
C GLY A 56 -4.20 0.13 -7.82
N ASP A 57 -4.76 1.34 -7.93
CA ASP A 57 -5.11 2.19 -6.78
C ASP A 57 -6.14 1.51 -5.84
N LYS A 58 -6.92 0.53 -6.34
CA LYS A 58 -7.95 -0.17 -5.55
C LYS A 58 -7.41 -1.09 -4.46
N TYR A 59 -6.14 -1.51 -4.55
CA TYR A 59 -5.58 -2.56 -3.69
C TYR A 59 -4.32 -2.07 -2.97
N CYS A 60 -4.09 -2.58 -1.76
CA CYS A 60 -2.90 -2.26 -0.94
C CYS A 60 -1.64 -2.95 -1.41
N HIS A 61 -1.80 -4.04 -2.14
CA HIS A 61 -0.72 -4.81 -2.72
C HIS A 61 -0.45 -4.36 -4.16
N VAL A 62 0.68 -4.81 -4.67
CA VAL A 62 1.06 -4.73 -6.08
C VAL A 62 1.21 -6.15 -6.60
N MET A 63 0.82 -6.38 -7.84
CA MET A 63 0.98 -7.68 -8.48
C MET A 63 2.13 -7.61 -9.49
N LEU A 64 3.02 -8.59 -9.44
CA LEU A 64 4.09 -8.79 -10.40
C LEU A 64 3.79 -10.03 -11.22
N THR A 65 3.91 -9.97 -12.54
CA THR A 65 3.61 -11.12 -13.41
C THR A 65 4.76 -11.39 -14.38
N ARG A 66 5.04 -12.67 -14.60
CA ARG A 66 6.06 -13.14 -15.55
C ARG A 66 5.72 -14.55 -16.06
N GLU A 67 6.13 -14.84 -17.28
CA GLU A 67 6.21 -16.20 -17.81
C GLU A 67 7.65 -16.71 -17.79
N LEU A 68 7.85 -17.94 -17.32
CA LEU A 68 9.14 -18.63 -17.28
C LEU A 68 8.99 -20.03 -17.87
N GLY A 69 9.18 -20.14 -19.19
CA GLY A 69 8.91 -21.38 -19.91
C GLY A 69 7.42 -21.75 -19.79
N PRO A 70 7.07 -22.95 -19.27
CA PRO A 70 5.67 -23.35 -19.07
C PRO A 70 5.07 -22.83 -17.75
N GLU A 71 5.86 -22.13 -16.92
CA GLU A 71 5.41 -21.59 -15.63
C GLU A 71 4.87 -20.18 -15.81
N LYS A 72 3.64 -19.95 -15.32
CA LYS A 72 3.13 -18.60 -15.05
C LYS A 72 3.39 -18.29 -13.59
N ILE A 73 4.09 -17.18 -13.35
CA ILE A 73 4.48 -16.71 -12.02
C ILE A 73 3.75 -15.41 -11.72
N GLU A 74 3.02 -15.38 -10.62
CA GLU A 74 2.33 -14.20 -10.10
C GLU A 74 2.80 -13.93 -8.67
N VAL A 75 3.29 -12.74 -8.40
CA VAL A 75 3.77 -12.34 -7.07
C VAL A 75 2.88 -11.24 -6.54
N THR A 76 2.19 -11.50 -5.44
CA THR A 76 1.49 -10.46 -4.67
C THR A 76 2.45 -9.90 -3.64
N VAL A 77 2.82 -8.63 -3.77
CA VAL A 77 3.66 -7.91 -2.82
C VAL A 77 2.76 -7.11 -1.89
N ASN A 78 2.72 -7.51 -0.62
CA ASN A 78 1.90 -6.86 0.39
C ASN A 78 2.64 -5.69 1.05
N PRO A 79 1.91 -4.75 1.67
CA PRO A 79 2.53 -3.62 2.36
C PRO A 79 3.59 -4.08 3.37
N ALA A 80 4.73 -3.41 3.37
CA ALA A 80 5.83 -3.68 4.30
C ALA A 80 5.36 -3.64 5.76
N HIS A 81 5.60 -4.66 6.57
CA HIS A 81 5.34 -4.54 8.00
C HIS A 81 6.45 -3.67 8.63
N ASP A 82 6.04 -2.73 9.47
CA ASP A 82 6.96 -1.89 10.25
C ASP A 82 6.77 -2.35 11.69
N ASP A 83 7.57 -3.33 12.09
CA ASP A 83 7.43 -4.05 13.36
C ASP A 83 8.11 -3.30 14.52
N GLY A 84 8.24 -1.97 14.40
CA GLY A 84 8.80 -1.12 15.45
C GLY A 84 10.33 -1.12 15.50
N ASP A 85 10.86 -0.19 16.31
CA ASP A 85 12.26 0.27 16.39
C ASP A 85 13.32 -0.86 16.24
N GLY A 86 13.89 -0.98 15.03
CA GLY A 86 15.14 -1.70 14.79
C GLY A 86 15.09 -2.85 13.81
N ASP A 87 13.90 -3.34 13.44
CA ASP A 87 13.80 -4.45 12.49
C ASP A 87 14.09 -4.01 11.04
N PRO A 88 14.85 -4.81 10.27
CA PRO A 88 15.20 -4.47 8.92
C PRO A 88 13.96 -4.44 8.02
N PRO A 89 13.94 -3.52 7.04
CA PRO A 89 12.80 -3.32 6.15
C PRO A 89 12.35 -4.62 5.46
N CYS A 90 11.14 -5.09 5.78
CA CYS A 90 10.59 -6.36 5.29
C CYS A 90 9.32 -6.16 4.45
N VAL A 91 9.16 -6.94 3.38
CA VAL A 91 7.90 -7.11 2.66
C VAL A 91 7.44 -8.55 2.68
N ARG A 92 6.12 -8.73 2.82
CA ARG A 92 5.49 -10.04 2.67
C ARG A 92 5.12 -10.28 1.21
N ILE A 93 5.65 -11.35 0.62
CA ILE A 93 5.26 -11.79 -0.72
C ILE A 93 4.46 -13.10 -0.66
N ASN A 94 3.51 -13.23 -1.58
CA ASN A 94 2.92 -14.51 -1.94
C ASN A 94 3.23 -14.79 -3.40
N VAL A 95 3.92 -15.89 -3.68
CA VAL A 95 4.36 -16.31 -5.01
C VAL A 95 3.46 -17.45 -5.45
N SER A 96 2.69 -17.24 -6.51
CA SER A 96 1.87 -18.25 -7.15
C SER A 96 2.55 -18.74 -8.42
N ILE A 97 2.76 -20.04 -8.51
CA ILE A 97 3.40 -20.70 -9.65
C ILE A 97 2.40 -21.71 -10.21
N SER A 98 1.96 -21.48 -11.44
CA SER A 98 0.99 -22.34 -12.11
C SER A 98 1.54 -22.87 -13.43
N LYS A 99 1.08 -24.07 -13.80
CA LYS A 99 1.29 -24.67 -15.12
C LYS A 99 -0.05 -25.16 -15.64
N GLU A 100 -0.26 -25.03 -16.95
CA GLU A 100 -1.50 -25.46 -17.59
C GLU A 100 -1.82 -26.92 -17.26
N GLY A 101 -3.01 -27.15 -16.67
CA GLY A 101 -3.49 -28.49 -16.30
C GLY A 101 -2.74 -29.17 -15.16
N LYS A 102 -1.84 -28.49 -14.42
CA LYS A 102 -1.06 -29.09 -13.31
C LYS A 102 -1.36 -28.51 -11.93
N GLY A 103 -2.21 -27.48 -11.85
CA GLY A 103 -2.54 -26.82 -10.60
C GLY A 103 -1.59 -25.66 -10.29
N THR A 104 -1.65 -25.21 -9.04
CA THR A 104 -0.98 -23.98 -8.59
C THR A 104 -0.29 -24.23 -7.25
N LEU A 105 0.98 -23.87 -7.17
CA LEU A 105 1.77 -23.82 -5.95
C LEU A 105 1.85 -22.37 -5.46
N ASP A 106 1.29 -22.11 -4.29
CA ASP A 106 1.40 -20.83 -3.62
C ASP A 106 2.46 -20.90 -2.52
N VAL A 107 3.36 -19.93 -2.48
CA VAL A 107 4.47 -19.85 -1.54
C VAL A 107 4.42 -18.51 -0.81
N GLY A 108 4.31 -18.54 0.51
CA GLY A 108 4.38 -17.34 1.35
C GLY A 108 5.80 -17.13 1.83
N ALA A 109 6.33 -15.92 1.70
CA ALA A 109 7.67 -15.58 2.15
C ALA A 109 7.76 -14.17 2.73
N ASP A 110 8.58 -14.04 3.76
CA ASP A 110 9.07 -12.75 4.24
C ASP A 110 10.36 -12.42 3.51
N VAL A 111 10.50 -11.17 3.11
CA VAL A 111 11.65 -10.73 2.33
C VAL A 111 12.24 -9.49 2.97
N SER A 112 13.47 -9.62 3.48
CA SER A 112 14.17 -8.56 4.20
C SER A 112 15.63 -8.53 3.80
N GLY A 113 16.12 -7.35 3.42
CA GLY A 113 17.48 -7.20 2.88
C GLY A 113 17.75 -8.17 1.72
N ASP A 114 18.69 -9.08 1.96
CA ASP A 114 19.12 -10.10 0.99
C ASP A 114 18.55 -11.50 1.25
N GLU A 115 17.57 -11.61 2.14
CA GLU A 115 17.00 -12.88 2.55
C GLU A 115 15.54 -13.00 2.10
N ILE A 116 15.24 -14.12 1.45
CA ILE A 116 13.87 -14.59 1.22
C ILE A 116 13.69 -15.78 2.17
N LEU A 117 12.76 -15.65 3.11
CA LEU A 117 12.41 -16.68 4.06
C LEU A 117 11.01 -17.19 3.77
N VAL A 118 10.92 -18.33 3.08
CA VAL A 118 9.64 -19.01 2.88
C VAL A 118 9.19 -19.58 4.21
N ASP A 119 7.94 -19.37 4.61
CA ASP A 119 7.39 -19.95 5.86
C ASP A 119 6.21 -20.88 5.60
N ARG A 120 5.62 -20.82 4.39
CA ARG A 120 4.38 -21.51 4.05
C ARG A 120 4.32 -21.88 2.58
N ILE A 121 3.73 -23.04 2.31
CA ILE A 121 3.30 -23.44 0.98
C ILE A 121 1.87 -23.94 1.00
N ALA A 122 1.18 -23.77 -0.12
CA ALA A 122 -0.11 -24.38 -0.39
C ALA A 122 -0.14 -24.88 -1.84
N PHE A 123 -0.81 -26.00 -2.07
CA PHE A 123 -1.01 -26.52 -3.42
C PHE A 123 -2.49 -26.69 -3.71
N CYS A 124 -2.90 -26.21 -4.89
CA CYS A 124 -4.24 -26.35 -5.43
C CYS A 124 -4.20 -27.23 -6.67
N GLU A 125 -5.03 -28.26 -6.70
CA GLU A 125 -5.24 -29.08 -7.90
C GLU A 125 -5.79 -28.23 -9.06
N PRO A 126 -5.62 -28.68 -10.32
CA PRO A 126 -6.24 -28.02 -11.47
C PRO A 126 -7.74 -27.80 -11.26
N ASN A 127 -8.22 -26.57 -11.52
CA ASN A 127 -9.62 -26.17 -11.36
C ASN A 127 -10.16 -26.22 -9.92
N SER A 128 -9.30 -26.32 -8.91
CA SER A 128 -9.68 -26.19 -7.49
C SER A 128 -9.28 -24.83 -6.94
N PHE A 129 -10.17 -24.22 -6.17
CA PHE A 129 -9.88 -23.02 -5.36
C PHE A 129 -9.54 -23.37 -3.90
N ILE A 130 -9.71 -24.65 -3.52
CA ILE A 130 -9.42 -25.14 -2.18
C ILE A 130 -8.09 -25.88 -2.25
N PRO A 131 -7.08 -25.47 -1.45
CA PRO A 131 -5.82 -26.16 -1.40
C PRO A 131 -5.98 -27.60 -0.90
N SER A 132 -5.44 -28.56 -1.65
CA SER A 132 -5.34 -29.96 -1.23
C SER A 132 -4.21 -30.17 -0.22
N LEU A 133 -3.22 -29.26 -0.20
CA LEU A 133 -2.09 -29.25 0.72
C LEU A 133 -1.86 -27.86 1.29
N ARG A 134 -1.53 -27.78 2.59
CA ARG A 134 -0.96 -26.60 3.25
C ARG A 134 0.09 -27.03 4.26
N LEU A 135 1.28 -26.44 4.18
CA LEU A 135 2.38 -26.76 5.09
C LEU A 135 3.04 -25.46 5.57
N ARG A 136 3.47 -25.47 6.84
CA ARG A 136 4.48 -24.52 7.34
C ARG A 136 5.84 -25.14 7.13
N LEU A 137 6.81 -24.33 6.72
CA LEU A 137 8.15 -24.78 6.40
C LEU A 137 9.14 -24.35 7.48
N GLU A 138 10.03 -25.26 7.85
CA GLU A 138 11.14 -25.06 8.78
C GLU A 138 12.33 -25.92 8.32
N GLY A 139 13.56 -25.54 8.68
CA GLY A 139 14.77 -26.31 8.40
C GLY A 139 15.10 -26.45 6.91
N GLU A 140 15.64 -27.60 6.51
CA GLU A 140 16.16 -27.84 5.15
C GLU A 140 15.11 -27.61 4.04
N LEU A 141 13.85 -27.96 4.29
CA LEU A 141 12.77 -27.73 3.31
C LEU A 141 12.48 -26.23 3.11
N GLN A 142 12.63 -25.44 4.16
CA GLN A 142 12.49 -23.98 4.13
C GLN A 142 13.57 -23.35 3.24
N GLU A 143 14.82 -23.76 3.44
CA GLU A 143 15.98 -23.29 2.69
C GLU A 143 15.85 -23.66 1.20
N ALA A 144 15.55 -24.93 0.89
CA ALA A 144 15.38 -25.40 -0.47
C ALA A 144 14.23 -24.67 -1.20
N MET A 145 13.12 -24.41 -0.52
CA MET A 145 12.00 -23.67 -1.11
C MET A 145 12.34 -22.18 -1.32
N SER A 146 13.15 -21.61 -0.44
CA SER A 146 13.61 -20.22 -0.58
C SER A 146 14.51 -20.06 -1.81
N ASP A 147 15.44 -21.00 -2.04
CA ASP A 147 16.26 -21.02 -3.24
C ASP A 147 15.44 -21.31 -4.52
N PHE A 148 14.44 -22.18 -4.42
CA PHE A 148 13.50 -22.45 -5.51
C PHE A 148 12.74 -21.18 -5.96
N VAL A 149 12.37 -20.31 -5.03
CA VAL A 149 11.73 -19.01 -5.33
C VAL A 149 12.73 -18.02 -5.95
N LYS A 150 13.97 -17.96 -5.46
CA LYS A 150 15.02 -17.07 -6.01
C LYS A 150 15.27 -17.33 -7.49
N VAL A 151 15.45 -18.59 -7.88
CA VAL A 151 15.74 -18.96 -9.29
C VAL A 151 14.58 -18.68 -10.26
N ARG A 152 13.40 -18.31 -9.74
CA ARG A 152 12.22 -17.90 -10.52
C ARG A 152 12.17 -16.40 -10.81
N GLY A 153 13.25 -15.69 -10.47
CA GLY A 153 13.43 -14.28 -10.81
C GLY A 153 13.03 -13.33 -9.71
N ILE A 154 12.63 -13.83 -8.53
CA ILE A 154 12.54 -13.01 -7.32
C ILE A 154 13.96 -12.83 -6.80
N GLU A 155 14.72 -11.99 -7.50
CA GLU A 155 16.06 -11.65 -7.10
C GLU A 155 16.04 -10.65 -5.95
N ILE A 156 16.98 -10.85 -5.05
CA ILE A 156 17.28 -9.99 -3.91
C ILE A 156 17.44 -8.51 -4.33
N SER A 157 18.05 -8.25 -5.48
CA SER A 157 18.22 -6.90 -6.06
C SER A 157 16.88 -6.16 -6.25
N SER A 158 15.79 -6.89 -6.46
CA SER A 158 14.45 -6.35 -6.63
C SER A 158 13.75 -6.04 -5.31
N VAL A 159 14.21 -6.62 -4.20
CA VAL A 159 13.59 -6.51 -2.87
C VAL A 159 13.65 -5.09 -2.33
N GLY A 160 14.82 -4.47 -2.38
CA GLY A 160 14.99 -3.08 -1.94
C GLY A 160 14.08 -2.14 -2.73
N PHE A 161 13.92 -2.38 -4.03
CA PHE A 161 12.96 -1.66 -4.85
C PHE A 161 11.52 -1.93 -4.38
N LEU A 162 11.12 -3.19 -4.22
CA LEU A 162 9.75 -3.55 -3.82
C LEU A 162 9.38 -3.00 -2.44
N TYR A 163 10.26 -3.07 -1.45
CA TYR A 163 10.04 -2.47 -0.14
C TYR A 163 9.79 -0.97 -0.25
N ASN A 164 10.68 -0.26 -0.95
CA ASN A 164 10.52 1.18 -1.17
C ASN A 164 9.24 1.48 -1.96
N TYR A 165 8.94 0.70 -2.99
CA TYR A 165 7.73 0.83 -3.80
C TYR A 165 6.47 0.73 -2.92
N MET A 166 6.43 -0.27 -2.05
CA MET A 166 5.31 -0.48 -1.12
C MET A 166 5.22 0.59 -0.03
N LEU A 167 6.36 1.09 0.47
CA LEU A 167 6.37 2.25 1.37
C LEU A 167 5.78 3.50 0.70
N GLU A 168 6.22 3.83 -0.52
CA GLU A 168 5.69 4.99 -1.24
C GLU A 168 4.20 4.79 -1.55
N LYS A 169 3.79 3.59 -1.98
CA LYS A 169 2.36 3.27 -2.18
C LYS A 169 1.55 3.43 -0.90
N ARG A 170 2.07 3.00 0.26
CA ARG A 170 1.41 3.20 1.57
C ARG A 170 1.20 4.67 1.89
N LYS A 171 2.17 5.55 1.61
CA LYS A 171 2.01 7.01 1.84
C LYS A 171 0.86 7.63 1.05
N ARG A 172 0.49 7.03 -0.09
CA ARG A 172 -0.62 7.47 -0.95
C ARG A 172 -1.98 6.93 -0.51
N TRP A 173 -2.00 5.88 0.30
CA TRP A 173 -3.22 5.22 0.78
C TRP A 173 -4.24 6.17 1.42
N PRO A 174 -3.84 7.14 2.27
CA PRO A 174 -4.77 8.11 2.86
C PRO A 174 -5.52 8.97 1.83
N THR A 175 -5.02 9.06 0.60
CA THR A 175 -5.64 9.84 -0.49
C THR A 175 -6.40 9.02 -1.53
N ILE A 176 -6.18 7.70 -1.59
CA ILE A 176 -6.74 6.81 -2.63
C ILE A 176 -8.12 6.25 -2.21
N TRP A 177 -8.45 6.19 -0.92
CA TRP A 177 -9.80 5.86 -0.47
C TRP A 177 -10.76 7.03 -0.70
N VAL A 178 -11.24 7.13 -1.94
CA VAL A 178 -12.45 7.86 -2.31
C VAL A 178 -13.34 6.88 -3.09
N ALA A 179 -14.03 6.01 -2.35
CA ALA A 179 -15.25 5.43 -2.90
C ALA A 179 -16.33 6.53 -2.94
N PRO A 180 -17.06 6.72 -4.05
CA PRO A 180 -18.24 7.54 -4.01
C PRO A 180 -19.25 6.79 -3.13
N THR A 181 -19.69 7.45 -2.07
CA THR A 181 -20.76 7.05 -1.13
C THR A 181 -20.32 6.49 0.23
N LYS A 182 -20.83 7.21 1.25
CA LYS A 182 -20.87 6.99 2.71
C LYS A 182 -19.64 7.46 3.50
N PRO A 183 -19.87 8.27 4.57
CA PRO A 183 -18.81 8.84 5.39
C PRO A 183 -18.27 7.75 6.31
N GLY A 184 -17.07 7.29 6.00
CA GLY A 184 -16.32 6.35 6.82
C GLY A 184 -14.94 6.23 6.22
N THR A 185 -13.98 6.92 6.85
CA THR A 185 -12.52 6.84 6.64
C THR A 185 -12.01 7.25 5.25
N GLY A 186 -11.84 8.56 5.10
CA GLY A 186 -11.15 9.23 4.00
C GLY A 186 -10.84 10.65 4.45
N ASP A 187 -9.88 10.81 5.36
CA ASP A 187 -9.95 11.89 6.34
C ASP A 187 -9.74 13.29 5.76
N LEU A 188 -8.78 13.54 4.87
CA LEU A 188 -8.44 14.93 4.49
C LEU A 188 -9.40 15.59 3.49
N LYS A 189 -9.84 14.88 2.43
CA LYS A 189 -10.80 15.45 1.45
C LYS A 189 -12.21 15.57 2.05
N ASN A 190 -12.60 14.63 2.90
CA ASN A 190 -13.86 14.74 3.65
C ASN A 190 -13.77 15.82 4.73
N LEU A 191 -12.64 15.95 5.42
CA LEU A 191 -12.41 17.05 6.36
C LEU A 191 -12.43 18.40 5.64
N HIS A 192 -11.84 18.52 4.45
CA HIS A 192 -11.94 19.72 3.62
C HIS A 192 -13.41 20.08 3.34
N GLY A 193 -14.18 19.14 2.78
CA GLY A 193 -15.60 19.37 2.49
C GLY A 193 -16.47 19.59 3.72
N PHE A 194 -16.11 19.00 4.87
CA PHE A 194 -16.76 19.22 6.16
C PHE A 194 -16.49 20.65 6.69
N VAL A 195 -15.23 21.08 6.66
CA VAL A 195 -14.80 22.42 7.09
C VAL A 195 -15.31 23.51 6.14
N GLU A 196 -15.55 23.20 4.86
CA GLU A 196 -16.23 24.12 3.94
C GLU A 196 -17.74 24.27 4.21
N LYS A 197 -18.39 23.29 4.83
CA LYS A 197 -19.83 23.27 5.08
C LYS A 197 -20.24 23.78 6.47
N TRP A 198 -19.28 23.96 7.37
CA TRP A 198 -19.43 24.54 8.71
C TRP A 198 -19.19 26.05 8.70
#